data_AF-A0A350CCC9-F1
#
_entry.id   AF-A0A350CCC9-F1
#
_cell.length_a   1.000
_cell.length_b   1.000
_cell.length_c   1.000
_cell.angle_alpha   90.00
_cell.angle_beta   90.00
_cell.angle_gamma   90.00
#
_symmetry.space_group_name_H-M   'P 1'
#
loop_
_entity.id
_entity.type
_entity.pdbx_description
1 polymer ?
#
loop_
_entity_poly.entity_id
_entity_poly.type
_entity_poly.pdbx_seq_one_letter_code
_entity_poly.pdbx_strand_id
1 'polypeptide(L)'
;MTDAELYTLIQGDTQAAALYAEGNDEACAVRCSAIAPPIRQPVAAERVQAAAIASGLWAIVKIAAQNVGLPNPPRGAAMSFVDWIEAGRPIDMDGGTVQGVGAVLLSYNLATQEQLDALQVLADNPQTITQQQVGAAREWHRVTGGVSDGTT
;
A
#
# COMPACT_ATOMS: atom_id res chain seq x y z
N MET A 1 4.94 -7.68 9.95
CA MET A 1 4.51 -9.07 10.17
C MET A 1 5.13 -9.59 11.46
N THR A 2 4.33 -10.21 12.33
CA THR A 2 4.77 -10.88 13.56
C THR A 2 5.25 -12.31 13.28
N ASP A 3 5.89 -12.93 14.27
CA ASP A 3 6.35 -14.33 14.16
C ASP A 3 5.19 -15.31 13.91
N ALA A 4 4.04 -15.08 14.57
CA ALA A 4 2.83 -15.89 14.39
C ALA A 4 2.20 -15.73 13.00
N GLU A 5 2.13 -14.49 12.50
CA GLU A 5 1.65 -14.18 11.15
C GLU A 5 2.57 -14.80 10.09
N LEU A 6 3.89 -14.69 10.28
CA LEU A 6 4.87 -15.27 9.37
C LEU A 6 4.80 -16.80 9.39
N TYR A 7 4.68 -17.42 10.56
CA TYR A 7 4.49 -18.86 10.65
C TYR A 7 3.22 -19.31 9.91
N THR A 8 2.12 -18.59 10.10
CA THR A 8 0.86 -18.87 9.37
C THR A 8 1.03 -18.73 7.86
N LEU A 9 1.72 -17.68 7.40
CA LEU A 9 2.04 -17.47 5.98
C LEU A 9 2.86 -18.64 5.41
N ILE A 10 3.87 -19.11 6.14
CA ILE A 10 4.71 -20.25 5.76
C ILE A 10 3.85 -21.51 5.61
N GLN A 11 2.99 -21.82 6.58
CA GLN A 11 2.14 -23.02 6.53
C GLN A 11 1.03 -22.93 5.46
N GLY A 12 0.64 -21.71 5.06
CA GLY A 12 -0.37 -21.47 4.03
C GLY A 12 0.13 -21.65 2.59
N ASP A 13 1.45 -21.74 2.38
CA ASP A 13 2.06 -21.92 1.06
C ASP A 13 2.88 -23.21 0.99
N THR A 14 2.51 -24.12 0.08
CA THR A 14 3.14 -25.45 -0.03
C THR A 14 4.65 -25.39 -0.22
N GLN A 15 5.15 -24.41 -0.99
CA GLN A 15 6.58 -24.28 -1.25
C GLN A 15 7.32 -23.72 -0.02
N ALA A 16 6.79 -22.68 0.61
CA ALA A 16 7.36 -22.13 1.84
C ALA A 16 7.39 -23.18 2.96
N ALA A 17 6.30 -23.93 3.14
CA ALA A 17 6.21 -25.01 4.14
C ALA A 17 7.26 -26.10 3.91
N ALA A 18 7.50 -26.51 2.66
CA ALA A 18 8.52 -27.51 2.33
C ALA A 18 9.94 -27.00 2.66
N LEU A 19 10.29 -25.79 2.20
CA LEU A 19 11.59 -25.16 2.46
C LEU A 19 11.82 -24.96 3.97
N TYR A 20 10.76 -24.57 4.69
CA TYR A 20 10.78 -24.44 6.13
C TYR A 20 11.01 -25.76 6.85
N ALA A 21 10.38 -26.85 6.41
CA ALA A 21 10.57 -28.20 6.97
C ALA A 21 11.98 -28.76 6.70
N GLU A 22 12.58 -28.36 5.57
CA GLU A 22 13.97 -28.70 5.20
C GLU A 22 15.02 -27.90 5.99
N GLY A 23 14.61 -26.89 6.78
CA GLY A 23 15.54 -26.00 7.48
C GLY A 23 16.17 -24.93 6.58
N ASN A 24 15.67 -24.74 5.36
CA ASN A 24 16.19 -23.79 4.39
C ASN A 24 15.56 -22.41 4.58
N ASP A 25 15.98 -21.71 5.65
CA ASP A 25 15.39 -20.44 6.06
C ASP A 25 15.63 -19.32 5.04
N GLU A 26 16.73 -19.37 4.29
CA GLU A 26 17.05 -18.40 3.23
C GLU A 26 16.05 -18.52 2.06
N ALA A 27 15.87 -19.73 1.51
CA ALA A 27 14.92 -19.94 0.43
C ALA A 27 13.47 -19.74 0.89
N CYS A 28 13.15 -20.14 2.13
CA CYS A 28 11.86 -19.87 2.74
C CYS A 28 11.60 -18.37 2.83
N ALA A 29 12.58 -17.56 3.26
CA ALA A 29 12.45 -16.11 3.36
C ALA A 29 12.23 -15.44 2.00
N VAL A 30 12.91 -15.90 0.94
CA VAL A 30 12.68 -15.45 -0.43
C VAL A 30 11.25 -15.75 -0.87
N ARG A 31 10.77 -16.99 -0.67
CA ARG A 31 9.40 -17.37 -1.00
C ARG A 31 8.38 -16.54 -0.20
N CYS A 32 8.59 -16.40 1.10
CA CYS A 32 7.73 -15.62 1.98
C CYS A 32 7.65 -14.16 1.55
N SER A 33 8.78 -13.53 1.17
CA SER A 33 8.79 -12.15 0.66
C SER A 33 7.96 -11.99 -0.61
N ALA A 34 7.88 -13.03 -1.44
CA ALA A 34 7.11 -13.01 -2.69
C ALA A 34 5.60 -13.19 -2.48
N ILE A 35 5.19 -13.90 -1.42
CA ILE A 35 3.77 -14.18 -1.13
C ILE A 35 3.20 -13.31 0.00
N ALA A 36 4.06 -12.60 0.72
CA ALA A 36 3.64 -11.73 1.80
C ALA A 36 2.71 -10.64 1.25
N PRO A 37 1.58 -10.36 1.94
CA PRO A 37 0.76 -9.22 1.58
C PRO A 37 1.60 -7.94 1.65
N PRO A 38 1.41 -6.95 0.76
CA PRO A 38 2.16 -5.71 0.83
C PRO A 38 1.81 -4.94 2.12
N ILE A 39 2.72 -4.07 2.54
CA ILE A 39 2.47 -3.07 3.57
C ILE A 39 2.19 -1.72 2.93
N ARG A 40 1.18 -1.03 3.47
CA ARG A 40 0.81 0.33 3.06
C ARG A 40 1.82 1.32 3.61
N GLN A 41 2.36 2.19 2.75
CA GLN A 41 3.22 3.30 3.17
C GLN A 41 2.86 4.59 2.43
N PRO A 42 3.14 5.77 3.02
CA PRO A 42 3.01 7.03 2.31
C PRO A 42 3.78 7.03 0.98
N VAL A 43 3.16 7.56 -0.06
CA VAL A 43 3.69 7.57 -1.42
C VAL A 43 4.38 8.90 -1.68
N ALA A 44 5.59 8.87 -2.22
CA ALA A 44 6.29 10.09 -2.61
C ALA A 44 5.49 10.86 -3.68
N ALA A 45 5.39 12.18 -3.54
CA ALA A 45 4.53 13.02 -4.35
C ALA A 45 4.83 12.91 -5.85
N GLU A 46 6.09 12.80 -6.23
CA GLU A 46 6.54 12.63 -7.61
C GLU A 46 6.05 11.31 -8.23
N ARG A 47 5.91 10.24 -7.43
CA ARG A 47 5.35 8.97 -7.90
C ARG A 47 3.85 9.09 -8.14
N VAL A 48 3.13 9.77 -7.24
CA VAL A 48 1.69 10.05 -7.42
C VAL A 48 1.48 10.92 -8.65
N GLN A 49 2.31 11.95 -8.84
CA GLN A 49 2.25 12.82 -10.02
C GLN A 49 2.50 12.05 -11.31
N ALA A 50 3.54 11.22 -11.35
CA ALA A 50 3.87 10.42 -12.54
C ALA A 50 2.71 9.48 -12.93
N ALA A 51 2.09 8.82 -11.95
CA ALA A 51 0.94 7.95 -12.20
C ALA A 51 -0.31 8.75 -12.64
N ALA A 52 -0.56 9.91 -12.04
CA ALA A 52 -1.65 10.79 -12.45
C ALA A 52 -1.44 11.35 -13.87
N ILE A 53 -0.19 11.62 -14.26
CA ILE A 53 0.17 12.03 -15.64
C ILE A 53 -0.07 10.86 -16.60
N ALA A 54 0.42 9.67 -16.27
CA ALA A 54 0.30 8.49 -17.13
C ALA A 54 -1.16 8.11 -17.42
N SER A 55 -2.06 8.35 -16.47
CA SER A 55 -3.50 8.07 -16.61
C SER A 55 -4.33 9.25 -17.15
N GLY A 56 -3.71 10.40 -17.43
CA GLY A 56 -4.38 11.63 -17.87
C GLY A 56 -5.09 12.41 -16.77
N LEU A 57 -5.21 11.86 -15.55
CA LEU A 57 -5.84 12.49 -14.39
C LEU A 57 -5.23 13.85 -14.06
N TRP A 58 -3.90 13.96 -14.14
CA TRP A 58 -3.18 15.19 -13.79
C TRP A 58 -3.66 16.40 -14.60
N ALA A 59 -3.83 16.25 -15.91
CA ALA A 59 -4.29 17.33 -16.77
C ALA A 59 -5.74 17.75 -16.44
N ILE A 60 -6.63 16.77 -16.24
CA ILE A 60 -8.03 17.01 -15.87
C ILE A 60 -8.10 17.82 -14.58
N VAL A 61 -7.36 17.39 -13.56
CA VAL A 61 -7.38 18.03 -12.25
C VAL A 61 -6.74 19.42 -12.28
N LYS A 62 -5.62 19.64 -13.00
CA LYS A 62 -5.03 20.99 -13.16
C LYS A 62 -6.00 21.96 -13.86
N ILE A 63 -6.69 21.51 -14.91
CA ILE A 63 -7.68 22.34 -15.62
C ILE A 63 -8.83 22.70 -14.67
N ALA A 64 -9.36 21.72 -13.93
CA ALA A 64 -10.43 21.94 -12.97
C ALA A 64 -10.03 22.91 -11.84
N ALA A 65 -8.80 22.78 -11.31
CA ALA A 65 -8.27 23.66 -10.27
C ALA A 65 -8.17 25.13 -10.73
N GLN A 66 -7.79 25.35 -12.00
CA GLN A 66 -7.64 26.68 -12.60
C GLN A 66 -8.97 27.28 -13.08
N ASN A 67 -10.02 26.48 -13.23
CA ASN A 67 -11.31 26.96 -13.72
C ASN A 67 -12.05 27.77 -12.65
N VAL A 68 -11.95 29.10 -12.72
CA VAL A 68 -12.60 30.01 -11.77
C VAL A 68 -14.14 29.95 -11.80
N GLY A 69 -14.74 29.45 -12.88
CA GLY A 69 -16.18 29.24 -13.01
C GLY A 69 -16.67 27.93 -12.41
N LEU A 70 -15.77 27.03 -12.01
CA LEU A 70 -16.13 25.78 -11.35
C LEU A 70 -16.42 26.04 -9.86
N PRO A 71 -17.62 25.72 -9.33
CA PRO A 71 -17.94 25.93 -7.93
C PRO A 71 -17.21 24.94 -7.01
N ASN A 72 -17.30 25.18 -5.70
CA ASN A 72 -16.94 24.17 -4.71
C ASN A 72 -18.11 23.19 -4.50
N PRO A 73 -17.84 21.90 -4.22
CA PRO A 73 -16.54 21.33 -3.86
C PRO A 73 -15.57 20.89 -5.00
N PRO A 74 -15.95 20.69 -6.28
CA PRO A 74 -15.03 20.06 -7.25
C PRO A 74 -13.75 20.86 -7.52
N ARG A 75 -13.85 22.20 -7.55
CA ARG A 75 -12.66 23.06 -7.71
C ARG A 75 -11.71 22.94 -6.53
N GLY A 76 -12.23 23.04 -5.31
CA GLY A 76 -11.43 22.92 -4.08
C GLY A 76 -10.76 21.55 -3.94
N ALA A 77 -11.43 20.46 -4.33
CA ALA A 77 -10.83 19.13 -4.36
C ALA A 77 -9.70 19.04 -5.39
N ALA A 78 -9.91 19.61 -6.58
CA ALA A 78 -8.88 19.65 -7.62
C ALA A 78 -7.65 20.46 -7.20
N MET A 79 -7.86 21.63 -6.57
CA MET A 79 -6.79 22.42 -5.99
C MET A 79 -6.05 21.64 -4.90
N SER A 80 -6.77 21.01 -3.96
CA SER A 80 -6.17 20.24 -2.87
C SER A 80 -5.28 19.10 -3.39
N PHE A 81 -5.73 18.39 -4.44
CA PHE A 81 -4.94 17.34 -5.08
C PHE A 81 -3.64 17.88 -5.68
N VAL A 82 -3.71 19.00 -6.42
CA VAL A 82 -2.52 19.64 -7.02
C VAL A 82 -1.58 20.16 -5.94
N ASP A 83 -2.11 20.85 -4.94
CA ASP A 83 -1.34 21.47 -3.86
C ASP A 83 -0.57 20.42 -3.03
N TRP A 84 -1.15 19.25 -2.77
CA TRP A 84 -0.43 18.17 -2.08
C TRP A 84 0.77 17.65 -2.86
N ILE A 85 0.58 17.45 -4.17
CA ILE A 85 1.65 16.97 -5.03
C ILE A 85 2.73 18.04 -5.17
N GLU A 86 2.35 19.30 -5.39
CA GLU A 86 3.29 20.41 -5.53
C GLU A 86 3.99 20.78 -4.21
N ALA A 87 3.39 20.48 -3.06
CA ALA A 87 4.05 20.59 -1.75
C ALA A 87 5.19 19.57 -1.56
N GLY A 88 5.27 18.53 -2.40
CA GLY A 88 6.38 17.57 -2.43
C GLY A 88 6.49 16.65 -1.20
N ARG A 89 5.47 16.61 -0.34
CA ARG A 89 5.47 15.77 0.86
C ARG A 89 4.93 14.38 0.54
N PRO A 90 5.40 13.32 1.21
CA PRO A 90 4.79 12.00 1.08
C PRO A 90 3.30 12.05 1.41
N ILE A 91 2.50 11.40 0.56
CA ILE A 91 1.04 11.39 0.61
C ILE A 91 0.59 10.09 1.26
N ASP A 92 -0.11 10.19 2.39
CA ASP A 92 -0.78 9.05 3.02
C ASP A 92 -2.09 8.75 2.27
N MET A 93 -2.04 7.71 1.42
CA MET A 93 -3.16 7.31 0.55
C MET A 93 -4.37 6.75 1.34
N ASP A 94 -4.15 6.35 2.59
CA ASP A 94 -5.20 5.84 3.49
C ASP A 94 -5.75 6.95 4.41
N GLY A 95 -5.14 8.14 4.36
CA GLY A 95 -5.57 9.30 5.13
C GLY A 95 -6.97 9.77 4.73
N GLY A 96 -7.83 10.02 5.72
CA GLY A 96 -9.23 10.41 5.48
C GLY A 96 -9.39 11.64 4.58
N THR A 97 -8.44 12.58 4.61
CA THR A 97 -8.46 13.73 3.71
C THR A 97 -8.22 13.33 2.25
N VAL A 98 -7.26 12.42 1.99
CA VAL A 98 -6.95 11.93 0.63
C VAL A 98 -8.13 11.15 0.07
N GLN A 99 -8.75 10.29 0.88
CA GLN A 99 -9.97 9.58 0.50
C GLN A 99 -11.14 10.53 0.22
N GLY A 100 -11.31 11.57 1.05
CA GLY A 100 -12.33 12.60 0.85
C GLY A 100 -12.15 13.38 -0.46
N VAL A 101 -10.92 13.78 -0.78
CA VAL A 101 -10.61 14.44 -2.06
C VAL A 101 -10.88 13.50 -3.23
N GLY A 102 -10.44 12.25 -3.16
CA GLY A 102 -10.72 11.24 -4.19
C GLY A 102 -12.21 11.02 -4.43
N ALA A 103 -13.00 10.90 -3.37
CA ALA A 103 -14.46 10.75 -3.46
C ALA A 103 -15.13 11.96 -4.13
N VAL A 104 -14.69 13.19 -3.82
CA VAL A 104 -15.20 14.39 -4.50
C VAL A 104 -14.83 14.35 -5.99
N LEU A 105 -13.57 14.08 -6.32
CA LEU A 105 -13.14 14.03 -7.74
C LEU A 105 -13.94 12.98 -8.53
N LEU A 106 -14.21 11.81 -7.94
CA LEU A 106 -15.04 10.78 -8.55
C LEU A 106 -16.48 11.26 -8.74
N SER A 107 -17.10 11.84 -7.71
CA SER A 107 -18.52 12.26 -7.74
C SER A 107 -18.80 13.36 -8.76
N TYR A 108 -17.80 14.18 -9.12
CA TYR A 108 -17.91 15.25 -10.11
C TYR A 108 -17.26 14.88 -11.46
N ASN A 109 -16.97 13.60 -11.70
CA ASN A 109 -16.37 13.08 -12.94
C ASN A 109 -15.02 13.72 -13.31
N LEU A 110 -14.25 14.12 -12.30
CA LEU A 110 -12.88 14.63 -12.45
C LEU A 110 -11.82 13.51 -12.29
N ALA A 111 -12.24 12.35 -11.82
CA ALA A 111 -11.46 11.11 -11.78
C ALA A 111 -12.38 9.92 -12.05
N THR A 112 -11.84 8.82 -12.55
CA THR A 112 -12.52 7.53 -12.60
C THR A 112 -12.10 6.64 -11.42
N GLN A 113 -12.90 5.60 -11.14
CA GLN A 113 -12.53 4.63 -10.11
C GLN A 113 -11.19 3.96 -10.42
N GLU A 114 -10.97 3.56 -11.68
CA GLU A 114 -9.72 2.95 -12.14
C GLU A 114 -8.51 3.86 -11.91
N GLN A 115 -8.64 5.17 -12.15
CA GLN A 115 -7.56 6.13 -11.89
C GLN A 115 -7.24 6.23 -10.39
N LEU A 116 -8.26 6.26 -9.54
CA LEU A 116 -8.06 6.33 -8.09
C LEU A 116 -7.47 5.02 -7.54
N ASP A 117 -7.94 3.87 -8.03
CA ASP A 117 -7.39 2.56 -7.67
C ASP A 117 -5.92 2.44 -8.07
N ALA A 118 -5.56 2.92 -9.27
CA ALA A 118 -4.18 2.94 -9.73
C ALA A 118 -3.27 3.80 -8.84
N LEU A 119 -3.77 4.94 -8.33
CA LEU A 119 -3.04 5.73 -7.35
C LEU A 119 -2.95 5.00 -6.00
N GLN A 120 -4.03 4.35 -5.57
CA GLN A 120 -4.08 3.63 -4.30
C GLN A 120 -3.03 2.52 -4.25
N VAL A 121 -2.88 1.73 -5.31
CA VAL A 121 -1.89 0.64 -5.37
C VAL A 121 -0.44 1.14 -5.20
N LEU A 122 -0.15 2.42 -5.45
CA LEU A 122 1.21 2.96 -5.25
C LEU A 122 1.71 2.91 -3.80
N ALA A 123 0.78 2.87 -2.83
CA ALA A 123 1.11 2.74 -1.41
C ALA A 123 1.48 1.31 -1.01
N ASP A 124 1.24 0.32 -1.87
CA ASP A 124 1.59 -1.07 -1.61
C ASP A 124 3.10 -1.27 -1.79
N ASN A 125 3.77 -1.59 -0.69
CA ASN A 125 5.20 -1.90 -0.68
C ASN A 125 5.41 -3.37 -0.33
N PRO A 126 6.14 -4.14 -1.16
CA PRO A 126 6.48 -5.52 -0.84
C PRO A 126 7.22 -5.63 0.50
N GLN A 127 6.85 -6.62 1.30
CA GLN A 127 7.59 -6.91 2.52
C GLN A 127 8.85 -7.71 2.19
N THR A 128 9.99 -7.28 2.75
CA THR A 128 11.22 -8.11 2.75
C THR A 128 11.25 -8.92 4.03
N ILE A 129 11.17 -10.25 3.88
CA ILE A 129 11.30 -11.21 4.97
C ILE A 129 12.72 -11.77 4.91
N THR A 130 13.36 -11.81 6.07
CA THR A 130 14.74 -12.27 6.23
C THR A 130 14.79 -13.69 6.77
N GLN A 131 15.92 -14.38 6.56
CA GLN A 131 16.16 -15.69 7.16
C GLN A 131 16.08 -15.65 8.69
N GLN A 132 16.50 -14.54 9.33
CA GLN A 132 16.41 -14.39 10.78
C GLN A 132 14.96 -14.38 11.26
N GLN A 133 14.06 -13.76 10.50
CA GLN A 133 12.62 -13.75 10.82
C GLN A 133 12.00 -15.13 10.66
N VAL A 134 12.39 -15.91 9.64
CA VAL A 134 11.95 -17.30 9.49
C VAL A 134 12.43 -18.16 10.66
N GLY A 135 13.70 -18.00 11.06
CA GLY A 135 14.26 -18.67 12.24
C GLY A 135 13.56 -18.27 13.54
N ALA A 136 13.23 -16.98 13.71
CA ALA A 136 12.47 -16.49 14.87
C ALA A 136 11.05 -17.08 14.92
N ALA A 137 10.34 -17.13 13.79
CA ALA A 137 9.03 -17.76 13.69
C ALA A 137 9.07 -19.26 14.02
N ARG A 138 10.16 -19.96 13.66
CA ARG A 138 10.40 -21.35 14.09
C ARG A 138 10.59 -21.49 15.59
N GLU A 139 11.42 -20.63 16.15
CA GLU A 139 11.68 -20.67 17.59
C GLU A 139 10.43 -20.32 18.39
N TRP A 140 9.67 -19.32 17.96
CA TRP A 140 8.36 -18.99 18.50
C TRP A 140 7.44 -20.22 18.52
N HIS A 141 7.23 -20.87 17.37
CA HIS A 141 6.37 -22.06 17.28
C HIS A 141 6.86 -23.19 18.19
N ARG A 142 8.18 -23.40 18.28
CA ARG A 142 8.80 -24.41 19.15
C ARG A 142 8.54 -24.15 20.64
N VAL A 143 8.60 -22.88 21.05
CA VAL A 143 8.49 -22.47 22.46
C VAL A 143 7.04 -22.33 22.90
N THR A 144 6.18 -21.72 22.08
CA THR A 144 4.78 -21.43 22.43
C THR A 144 3.81 -22.53 22.00
N GLY A 145 4.25 -23.51 21.20
CA GLY A 145 3.37 -24.49 20.59
C GLY A 145 2.46 -23.91 19.52
N GLY A 146 2.80 -22.74 18.96
CA GLY A 146 1.98 -22.03 17.97
C GLY A 146 0.81 -21.27 18.55
N VAL A 147 0.78 -21.04 19.87
CA VAL A 147 -0.26 -20.23 20.52
C VAL A 147 0.10 -18.76 20.36
N SER A 148 -0.77 -17.98 19.72
CA SER A 148 -0.65 -16.53 19.66
C SER A 148 -0.93 -15.94 21.04
N ASP A 149 0.03 -15.25 21.64
CA ASP A 149 -0.20 -14.38 22.81
C ASP A 149 -1.03 -13.17 22.35
N GLY A 150 -2.33 -13.42 22.15
CA GLY A 150 -3.31 -12.44 21.74
C GLY A 150 -3.40 -11.35 22.79
N THR A 151 -2.63 -10.28 22.59
CA THR A 151 -2.90 -9.02 23.28
C THR A 151 -3.83 -8.24 22.37
N THR A 152 -5.13 -8.39 22.65
CA THR A 152 -6.23 -7.57 22.13
C THR A 152 -6.06 -6.10 22.48
#